data_AF-A0A656YV80-F1
#
_entry.id   AF-A0A656YV80-F1
#
_cell.length_a   1.000
_cell.length_b   1.000
_cell.length_c   1.000
_cell.angle_alpha   90.00
_cell.angle_beta   90.00
_cell.angle_gamma   90.00
#
_symmetry.space_group_name_H-M   'P 1'
#
loop_
_entity.id
_entity.type
_entity.pdbx_description
1 polymer ?
#
loop_
_entity_poly.entity_id
_entity_poly.type
_entity_poly.pdbx_seq_one_letter_code
_entity_poly.pdbx_strand_id
1 'polypeptide(L)' 'FQRSFEEVDEWLHRVEEGKVKDEMTERVFTVRPEDEISKVEETMVLRKVNQVPVVGGERELVGIVARADLIQAMG' A
#
# COMPACT_ATOMS: atom_id res chain seq x y z
N PHE A 1 8.05 -5.04 -12.95
CA PHE A 1 7.46 -4.60 -14.23
C PHE A 1 7.80 -5.57 -15.37
N GLN A 2 7.83 -6.88 -15.09
CA GLN A 2 8.04 -7.90 -16.11
C GLN A 2 7.00 -9.00 -15.88
N ARG A 3 5.72 -8.65 -16.11
CA ARG A 3 4.71 -9.66 -16.43
C ARG A 3 4.67 -9.76 -17.94
N SER A 4 4.66 -10.97 -18.47
CA SER A 4 4.40 -11.26 -19.88
C SER A 4 3.00 -10.77 -20.29
N PHE A 5 2.78 -10.59 -21.59
CA PHE A 5 1.46 -10.21 -22.11
C PHE A 5 0.38 -11.24 -21.74
N GLU A 6 0.73 -12.53 -21.72
CA GLU A 6 -0.16 -13.62 -21.33
C GLU A 6 -0.55 -13.54 -19.84
N GLU A 7 0.40 -13.26 -18.94
CA GLU A 7 0.09 -13.06 -17.51
C GLU A 7 -0.78 -11.83 -17.24
N VAL A 8 -0.68 -10.81 -18.09
CA VAL A 8 -1.55 -9.63 -18.01
C VAL A 8 -2.96 -9.96 -18.46
N ASP A 9 -3.12 -10.69 -19.56
CA ASP A 9 -4.42 -11.13 -20.08
C ASP A 9 -5.17 -12.05 -19.09
N GLU A 10 -4.46 -13.03 -18.52
CA GLU A 10 -5.01 -13.88 -17.46
C GLU A 10 -5.38 -13.09 -16.20
N TRP A 11 -4.63 -12.05 -15.86
CA TRP A 11 -4.95 -11.20 -14.72
C TRP A 11 -6.19 -10.35 -15.00
N LEU A 12 -6.33 -9.80 -16.22
CA LEU A 12 -7.49 -9.02 -16.63
C LEU A 12 -8.79 -9.83 -16.53
N HIS A 13 -8.80 -11.05 -17.07
CA HIS A 13 -9.98 -11.92 -16.97
C HIS A 13 -10.35 -12.25 -15.52
N ARG A 14 -9.35 -12.45 -14.66
CA ARG A 14 -9.57 -12.76 -13.24
C ARG A 14 -10.16 -11.59 -12.46
N VAL A 15 -9.76 -10.35 -12.77
CA VAL A 15 -10.27 -9.15 -12.10
C VAL A 15 -11.61 -8.68 -12.65
N GLU A 16 -11.96 -9.01 -13.90
CA GLU A 16 -13.30 -8.70 -14.46
C GLU A 16 -14.42 -9.47 -13.74
N GLU A 17 -14.15 -10.71 -13.34
CA GLU A 17 -15.16 -11.59 -12.71
C GLU A 17 -14.97 -11.76 -11.19
N GLY A 18 -13.82 -11.36 -10.65
CA GLY A 18 -13.45 -11.50 -9.23
C GLY A 18 -14.02 -10.42 -8.32
N LYS A 19 -14.13 -10.70 -7.02
CA LYS A 19 -14.49 -9.70 -6.00
C LYS A 19 -13.22 -9.07 -5.43
N VAL A 20 -13.30 -7.83 -4.97
CA VAL A 20 -12.18 -7.12 -4.29
C VAL A 20 -11.55 -7.99 -3.18
N LYS A 21 -12.38 -8.70 -2.40
CA LYS A 21 -11.91 -9.57 -1.31
C LYS A 21 -11.05 -10.74 -1.76
N ASP A 22 -11.14 -11.13 -3.04
CA ASP A 22 -10.40 -12.25 -3.60
C ASP A 22 -8.96 -11.85 -3.97
N GLU A 23 -8.71 -10.54 -4.17
CA GLU A 23 -7.40 -9.97 -4.50
C GLU A 23 -6.78 -9.14 -3.36
N MET A 24 -7.56 -8.77 -2.34
CA MET A 24 -7.09 -7.92 -1.24
C MET A 24 -6.09 -8.64 -0.32
N THR A 25 -5.22 -7.87 0.33
CA THR A 25 -4.41 -8.37 1.44
C THR A 25 -5.13 -8.15 2.77
N GLU A 26 -5.43 -9.22 3.51
CA GLU A 26 -6.14 -9.12 4.80
C GLU A 26 -5.29 -8.52 5.93
N ARG A 27 -3.99 -8.82 5.94
CA ARG A 27 -3.03 -8.35 6.95
C ARG A 27 -2.11 -7.31 6.36
N VAL A 28 -2.49 -6.05 6.52
CA VAL A 28 -1.71 -4.90 6.05
C VAL A 28 -0.85 -4.32 7.17
N PHE A 29 0.33 -3.82 6.81
CA PHE A 29 1.14 -3.01 7.71
C PHE A 29 0.64 -1.58 7.70
N THR A 30 0.49 -0.98 8.87
CA THR A 30 -0.04 0.38 9.05
C THR A 30 0.95 1.22 9.84
N VAL A 31 0.85 2.52 9.71
CA VAL A 31 1.55 3.52 10.54
C VAL A 31 0.53 4.36 11.29
N ARG A 32 0.97 5.10 12.31
CA ARG A 32 0.14 6.04 13.07
C ARG A 32 0.28 7.47 12.56
N PRO A 33 -0.74 8.34 12.74
CA PRO A 33 -0.63 9.74 12.34
C PRO A 33 0.43 10.52 13.13
N GLU A 34 0.82 10.03 14.31
CA GLU A 34 1.89 10.63 15.11
C GLU A 34 3.29 10.06 14.82
N ASP A 35 3.41 9.06 13.93
CA ASP A 35 4.70 8.46 13.60
C ASP A 35 5.58 9.46 12.82
N GLU A 36 6.86 9.51 13.17
CA GLU A 36 7.87 10.26 12.43
C GLU A 36 7.98 9.77 10.98
N ILE A 37 8.25 10.69 10.05
CA ILE A 37 8.41 10.39 8.62
C ILE A 37 9.44 9.27 8.38
N SER A 38 10.53 9.27 9.14
CA SER A 38 11.58 8.24 9.07
C SER A 38 11.05 6.84 9.40
N LYS A 39 10.06 6.73 10.29
CA LYS A 39 9.41 5.45 10.62
C LYS A 39 8.55 4.95 9.48
N VAL A 40 7.86 5.86 8.80
CA VAL A 40 7.06 5.55 7.61
C VAL A 40 7.96 5.05 6.48
N GLU A 41 9.08 5.74 6.23
CA GLU A 41 10.08 5.33 5.25
C GLU A 41 10.66 3.93 5.58
N GLU A 42 11.10 3.72 6.82
CA GLU A 42 11.64 2.45 7.29
C GLU A 42 10.62 1.32 7.05
N THR A 43 9.34 1.56 7.39
CA THR A 43 8.27 0.58 7.18
C THR A 43 8.11 0.24 5.70
N MET A 44 8.07 1.24 4.82
CA MET A 44 7.96 1.02 3.37
C MET A 44 9.14 0.21 2.81
N VAL A 45 10.37 0.51 3.25
CA VAL A 45 11.59 -0.18 2.81
C VAL A 45 11.62 -1.62 3.31
N LEU A 46 11.43 -1.83 4.62
CA LEU A 46 11.50 -3.16 5.23
C LEU A 46 10.39 -4.08 4.73
N ARG A 47 9.19 -3.54 4.47
CA ARG A 47 8.04 -4.31 3.98
C ARG A 47 7.97 -4.39 2.46
N LYS A 48 8.87 -3.70 1.74
CA LYS A 48 8.91 -3.64 0.27
C LYS A 48 7.56 -3.18 -0.32
N VAL A 49 6.92 -2.20 0.31
CA VAL A 49 5.66 -1.60 -0.13
C VAL A 49 5.89 -0.15 -0.56
N ASN A 50 5.03 0.35 -1.44
CA ASN A 50 5.10 1.73 -1.95
C ASN A 50 4.16 2.70 -1.24
N GLN A 51 3.21 2.17 -0.49
CA GLN A 51 2.19 2.92 0.22
C GLN A 51 1.79 2.16 1.47
N VAL A 52 1.41 2.90 2.51
CA VAL A 52 0.96 2.35 3.78
C VAL A 52 -0.30 3.09 4.26
N PRO A 53 -1.31 2.39 4.78
CA PRO A 53 -2.42 3.04 5.45
C PRO A 53 -1.96 3.71 6.75
N VAL A 54 -2.50 4.89 7.03
CA VAL A 54 -2.36 5.57 8.31
C VAL A 54 -3.60 5.28 9.14
N VAL A 55 -3.41 4.71 10.32
CA VAL A 55 -4.48 4.27 11.21
C VAL A 55 -4.32 4.93 12.57
N GLY A 56 -5.40 5.54 13.05
CA GLY A 56 -5.46 6.22 14.34
C GLY A 56 -5.81 5.29 15.51
N GLY A 57 -6.35 5.87 16.58
CA GLY A 57 -6.50 5.21 17.88
C GLY A 57 -7.50 4.05 17.89
N GLU A 58 -8.76 4.33 17.57
CA GLU A 58 -9.88 3.37 17.52
C GLU A 58 -9.85 2.52 16.24
N ARG A 59 -8.65 2.29 15.68
CA ARG A 59 -8.42 1.61 14.39
C ARG A 59 -9.10 2.31 13.22
N GLU A 60 -9.37 3.61 13.34
CA GLU A 60 -9.90 4.41 12.26
C GLU A 60 -8.84 4.60 11.16
N LEU A 61 -9.23 4.35 9.92
CA LEU A 61 -8.41 4.69 8.76
C LEU A 61 -8.46 6.22 8.58
N VAL A 62 -7.34 6.90 8.81
CA VAL A 62 -7.26 8.36 8.66
C VAL A 62 -6.73 8.79 7.30
N GLY A 63 -6.02 7.91 6.58
CA GLY A 63 -5.51 8.20 5.25
C GLY A 63 -4.54 7.15 4.71
N ILE A 64 -3.83 7.52 3.64
CA ILE A 64 -2.79 6.72 3.00
C ILE A 64 -1.60 7.63 2.75
N VAL A 65 -0.39 7.13 2.99
CA VAL A 65 0.87 7.79 2.60
C VAL A 65 1.56 6.92 1.56
N ALA A 66 1.96 7.54 0.45
CA ALA A 66 2.74 6.96 -0.62
C ALA A 66 4.18 7.49 -0.59
N ARG A 67 5.10 6.76 -1.24
CA ARG A 67 6.52 7.15 -1.34
C ARG A 67 6.71 8.57 -1.92
N ALA A 68 5.83 9.00 -2.83
CA ALA A 68 5.88 10.34 -3.42
C ALA A 68 5.64 11.45 -2.38
N ASP A 69 4.76 11.21 -1.41
CA ASP A 69 4.45 12.17 -0.34
C ASP A 69 5.66 12.39 0.58
N LEU A 70 6.44 11.33 0.84
CA LEU A 70 7.68 11.43 1.62
C LEU A 70 8.71 12.31 0.92
N ILE A 71 8.86 12.15 -0.40
CA ILE A 71 9.77 12.98 -1.21
C ILE A 71 9.30 14.44 -1.20
N GLN A 72 8.00 14.67 -1.30
CA GLN A 72 7.42 16.02 -1.26
C GLN A 72 7.63 16.70 0.10
N ALA A 73 7.54 15.96 1.21
CA ALA A 73 7.71 16.52 2.56
C ALA A 73 9.17 16.85 2.93
N MET A 74 10.14 16.29 2.19
CA MET A 74 11.57 16.52 2.41
C MET A 74 12.16 17.65 1.54
N GLY A 75 11.35 18.24 0.65
CA GLY A 75 11.71 19.38 -0.20
C GLY A 75 11.08 20.68 0.29
#